data_AF-A0A2K5S6I2-F1
#
_entry.id   AF-A0A2K5S6I2-F1
#
_cell.length_a   1.000
_cell.length_b   1.000
_cell.length_c   1.000
_cell.angle_alpha   90.00
_cell.angle_beta   90.00
_cell.angle_gamma   90.00
#
_symmetry.space_group_name_H-M   'P 1'
#
loop_
_entity.id
_entity.type
_entity.pdbx_description
1 polymer ?
#
loop_
_entity_poly.entity_id
_entity_poly.type
_entity_poly.pdbx_seq_one_letter_code
_entity_poly.pdbx_strand_id
1 'polypeptide(L)'
;MDNSRRLGPAMGLSAGQCQLLMSLLLLLTRVQPGTGVAAPEHIHYVPQLSKDTLAGRLTQSTFTLEQPLGQFNSHNISDVDTIWLVVALSNATQSFTAPQTNQDIPAPASFSQRGYYLTMGASRALYQGSQASSQLRVLRVGNDTHCQLTKPGCNHPLPGPGPYRVKFLVMNEKGPVAETDWSNDTRLQQAQELPAVRGPQSPGTVVIIAILSVLLALLLTALLAVLIYTCFNSCRSTSLSGPEKTESVRRYTTHLTFSTPAEGSS
;
A
#
# COMPACT_ATOMS: atom_id res chain seq x y z
N MET A 1 -68.51 74.72 -1.86
CA MET A 1 -67.30 73.96 -1.45
C MET A 1 -67.34 72.61 -2.11
N ASP A 2 -66.17 72.00 -2.27
CA ASP A 2 -65.89 70.66 -2.81
C ASP A 2 -66.08 70.43 -4.32
N ASN A 3 -64.99 69.97 -4.96
CA ASN A 3 -64.99 69.19 -6.21
C ASN A 3 -63.57 68.69 -6.56
N SER A 4 -63.30 67.45 -6.16
CA SER A 4 -62.47 66.42 -6.81
C SER A 4 -61.45 66.79 -7.93
N ARG A 5 -60.20 66.34 -7.76
CA ARG A 5 -59.51 65.46 -8.75
C ARG A 5 -58.23 64.81 -8.20
N ARG A 6 -58.06 63.51 -8.47
CA ARG A 6 -56.77 62.79 -8.31
C ARG A 6 -55.85 63.06 -9.49
N LEU A 7 -54.54 63.10 -9.27
CA LEU A 7 -53.50 62.69 -10.23
C LEU A 7 -52.16 62.42 -9.51
N GLY A 8 -51.71 61.17 -9.53
CA GLY A 8 -50.30 60.88 -9.88
C GLY A 8 -50.23 60.69 -11.41
N PRO A 9 -49.08 60.38 -12.04
CA PRO A 9 -47.81 59.89 -11.48
C PRO A 9 -46.73 61.01 -11.62
N ALA A 10 -45.41 60.84 -11.76
CA ALA A 10 -44.56 59.66 -11.97
C ALA A 10 -43.11 59.88 -11.48
N MET A 11 -42.38 58.79 -11.27
CA MET A 11 -40.91 58.77 -11.32
C MET A 11 -40.48 58.24 -12.70
N GLY A 12 -40.03 59.14 -13.58
CA GLY A 12 -39.46 58.74 -14.87
C GLY A 12 -38.05 58.18 -14.69
N LEU A 13 -37.86 56.88 -14.92
CA LEU A 13 -36.52 56.34 -15.12
C LEU A 13 -35.97 56.85 -16.46
N SER A 14 -34.78 57.44 -16.42
CA SER A 14 -34.10 57.97 -17.61
C SER A 14 -33.78 56.85 -18.60
N ALA A 15 -33.95 57.12 -19.91
CA ALA A 15 -33.73 56.14 -20.98
C ALA A 15 -32.31 55.52 -20.96
N GLY A 16 -31.30 56.29 -20.55
CA GLY A 16 -29.92 55.79 -20.40
C GLY A 16 -29.77 54.77 -19.26
N GLN A 17 -30.59 54.85 -18.22
CA GLN A 17 -30.57 53.92 -17.08
C GLN A 17 -31.17 52.56 -17.49
N CYS A 18 -32.21 52.55 -18.32
CA CYS A 18 -32.72 51.33 -18.95
C CYS A 18 -31.73 50.72 -19.94
N GLN A 19 -31.02 51.52 -20.75
CA GLN A 19 -30.01 51.00 -21.68
C GLN A 19 -28.83 50.34 -20.94
N LEU A 20 -28.32 50.95 -19.86
CA LEU A 20 -27.29 50.35 -19.01
C LEU A 20 -27.78 49.06 -18.34
N LEU A 21 -29.02 49.05 -17.81
CA LEU A 21 -29.60 47.86 -17.20
C LEU A 21 -29.76 46.71 -18.21
N MET A 22 -30.27 47.00 -19.42
CA MET A 22 -30.41 46.01 -20.50
C MET A 22 -29.06 45.52 -21.03
N SER A 23 -28.05 46.39 -21.07
CA SER A 23 -26.68 46.01 -21.46
C SER A 23 -26.04 45.09 -20.41
N LEU A 24 -26.25 45.38 -19.12
CA LEU A 24 -25.82 44.53 -18.01
C LEU A 24 -26.56 43.19 -18.00
N LEU A 25 -27.87 43.19 -18.30
CA LEU A 25 -28.67 41.97 -18.44
C LEU A 25 -28.21 41.13 -19.65
N LEU A 26 -27.85 41.75 -20.77
CA LEU A 26 -27.21 41.07 -21.90
C LEU A 26 -25.84 40.50 -21.52
N LEU A 27 -25.02 41.20 -20.73
CA LEU A 27 -23.75 40.65 -20.25
C LEU A 27 -23.98 39.45 -19.31
N LEU A 28 -24.93 39.54 -18.39
CA LEU A 28 -25.27 38.46 -17.44
C LEU A 28 -25.83 37.22 -18.14
N THR A 29 -26.61 37.39 -19.21
CA THR A 29 -27.08 36.28 -20.06
C THR A 29 -26.03 35.76 -21.06
N ARG A 30 -24.92 36.48 -21.24
CA ARG A 30 -23.76 36.06 -22.06
C ARG A 30 -22.69 35.32 -21.26
N VAL A 31 -22.82 35.21 -19.94
CA VAL A 31 -22.01 34.27 -19.14
C VAL A 31 -22.54 32.86 -19.37
N GLN A 32 -22.11 32.25 -20.48
CA GLN A 32 -22.20 30.80 -20.63
C GLN A 32 -21.36 30.16 -19.51
N PRO A 33 -21.85 29.11 -18.82
CA PRO A 33 -20.98 28.23 -18.07
C PRO A 33 -19.84 27.76 -18.98
N GLY A 34 -18.62 27.73 -18.43
CA GLY A 34 -17.39 27.66 -19.22
C GLY A 34 -17.39 26.55 -20.27
N THR A 35 -16.74 26.85 -21.41
CA THR A 35 -16.43 25.95 -22.54
C THR A 35 -16.78 24.48 -22.28
N GLY A 36 -17.99 24.10 -22.67
CA GLY A 36 -18.46 22.73 -22.52
C GLY A 36 -17.59 21.79 -23.34
N VAL A 37 -16.66 21.10 -22.68
CA VAL A 37 -16.07 19.87 -23.22
C VAL A 37 -17.25 18.94 -23.47
N ALA A 38 -17.48 18.59 -24.73
CA ALA A 38 -18.56 17.67 -25.07
C ALA A 38 -18.38 16.36 -24.29
N ALA A 39 -19.47 15.83 -23.74
CA ALA A 39 -19.40 14.57 -23.01
C ALA A 39 -18.80 13.47 -23.92
N PRO A 40 -17.93 12.59 -23.40
CA PRO A 40 -17.34 11.52 -24.20
C PRO A 40 -18.40 10.65 -24.87
N GLU A 41 -18.11 10.15 -26.07
CA GLU A 41 -18.96 9.18 -26.76
C GLU A 41 -19.16 7.93 -25.90
N HIS A 42 -20.40 7.51 -25.71
CA HIS A 42 -20.71 6.33 -24.91
C HIS A 42 -20.77 5.07 -25.79
N ILE A 43 -19.91 4.10 -25.47
CA ILE A 43 -19.79 2.81 -26.17
C ILE A 43 -20.51 1.74 -25.35
N HIS A 44 -21.55 1.13 -25.92
CA HIS A 44 -22.33 0.04 -25.31
C HIS A 44 -21.55 -1.30 -25.26
N TYR A 45 -20.50 -1.33 -24.44
CA TYR A 45 -19.69 -2.52 -24.18
C TYR A 45 -19.45 -2.65 -22.67
N VAL A 46 -19.77 -3.81 -22.10
CA VAL A 46 -19.52 -4.11 -20.68
C VAL A 46 -18.32 -5.05 -20.58
N PRO A 47 -17.16 -4.64 -20.03
CA PRO A 47 -16.02 -5.53 -19.87
C PRO A 47 -16.38 -6.74 -19.00
N GLN A 48 -15.93 -7.92 -19.41
CA GLN A 48 -16.18 -9.19 -18.71
C GLN A 48 -14.87 -9.87 -18.33
N LEU A 49 -14.89 -10.62 -17.23
CA LEU A 49 -13.86 -11.64 -16.96
C LEU A 49 -13.82 -12.64 -18.12
N SER A 50 -12.62 -13.04 -18.53
CA SER A 50 -12.40 -14.03 -19.58
C SER A 50 -13.24 -15.29 -19.31
N LYS A 51 -13.81 -15.89 -20.35
CA LYS A 51 -14.61 -17.12 -20.27
C LYS A 51 -13.73 -18.38 -20.32
N ASP A 52 -12.46 -18.23 -20.69
CA ASP A 52 -11.51 -19.33 -20.78
C ASP A 52 -11.17 -19.92 -19.41
N THR A 53 -10.95 -21.24 -19.37
CA THR A 53 -10.47 -21.96 -18.18
C THR A 53 -8.99 -21.68 -17.93
N LEU A 54 -8.71 -20.51 -17.34
CA LEU A 54 -7.36 -20.05 -16.99
C LEU A 54 -7.11 -20.18 -15.50
N ALA A 55 -6.01 -20.83 -15.11
CA ALA A 55 -5.59 -20.87 -13.70
C ALA A 55 -5.36 -19.47 -13.11
N GLY A 56 -4.92 -18.51 -13.93
CA GLY A 56 -4.77 -17.09 -13.58
C GLY A 56 -6.01 -16.22 -13.81
N ARG A 57 -7.21 -16.79 -14.01
CA ARG A 57 -8.44 -16.02 -14.28
C ARG A 57 -8.77 -15.05 -13.16
N LEU A 58 -8.67 -15.53 -11.92
CA LEU A 58 -8.76 -14.78 -10.67
C LEU A 58 -7.66 -15.31 -9.75
N THR A 59 -6.85 -14.41 -9.19
CA THR A 59 -5.85 -14.71 -8.15
C THR A 59 -6.10 -13.80 -6.95
N GLN A 60 -5.15 -13.66 -6.03
CA GLN A 60 -5.26 -12.72 -4.91
C GLN A 60 -5.04 -11.24 -5.27
N SER A 61 -4.36 -10.97 -6.38
CA SER A 61 -3.94 -9.63 -6.80
C SER A 61 -4.07 -9.36 -8.30
N THR A 62 -4.56 -10.32 -9.08
CA THR A 62 -4.76 -10.18 -10.53
C THR A 62 -6.10 -10.79 -10.95
N PHE A 63 -6.69 -10.24 -12.02
CA PHE A 63 -7.80 -10.86 -12.72
C PHE A 63 -7.65 -10.70 -14.23
N THR A 64 -8.32 -11.58 -14.98
CA THR A 64 -8.17 -11.67 -16.43
C THR A 64 -9.49 -11.36 -17.12
N LEU A 65 -9.49 -10.35 -17.98
CA LEU A 65 -10.61 -9.88 -18.80
C LEU A 65 -10.53 -10.42 -20.23
N GLU A 66 -11.67 -10.47 -20.92
CA GLU A 66 -11.71 -10.54 -22.38
C GLU A 66 -11.07 -9.29 -23.02
N GLN A 67 -10.38 -9.44 -24.15
CA GLN A 67 -9.98 -8.28 -24.95
C GLN A 67 -11.22 -7.63 -25.62
N PRO A 68 -11.33 -6.29 -25.60
CA PRO A 68 -12.44 -5.53 -26.20
C PRO A 68 -12.31 -5.44 -27.73
N LEU A 69 -12.24 -6.58 -28.41
CA LEU A 69 -12.02 -6.67 -29.85
C LEU A 69 -13.19 -6.04 -30.63
N GLY A 70 -12.86 -5.17 -31.58
CA GLY A 70 -13.80 -4.48 -32.46
C GLY A 70 -14.69 -3.42 -31.79
N GLN A 71 -14.50 -3.12 -30.50
CA GLN A 71 -15.39 -2.21 -29.76
C GLN A 71 -15.10 -0.72 -30.01
N PHE A 72 -13.88 -0.38 -30.45
CA PHE A 72 -13.42 1.01 -30.63
C PHE A 72 -13.38 1.47 -32.09
N ASN A 73 -14.32 0.98 -32.91
CA ASN A 73 -14.39 1.27 -34.35
C ASN A 73 -15.09 2.60 -34.69
N SER A 74 -15.42 3.44 -33.71
CA SER A 74 -16.04 4.75 -33.96
C SER A 74 -15.13 5.68 -34.78
N HIS A 75 -15.75 6.55 -35.58
CA HIS A 75 -15.08 7.58 -36.37
C HIS A 75 -14.47 8.69 -35.51
N ASN A 76 -14.93 8.86 -34.26
CA ASN A 76 -14.36 9.81 -33.31
C ASN A 76 -13.06 9.31 -32.66
N ILE A 77 -12.73 8.03 -32.81
CA ILE A 77 -11.56 7.38 -32.20
C ILE A 77 -10.46 7.22 -33.25
N SER A 78 -9.35 7.91 -33.05
CA SER A 78 -8.16 7.86 -33.89
C SER A 78 -7.24 6.68 -33.51
N ASP A 79 -6.38 6.25 -34.43
CA ASP A 79 -5.38 5.21 -34.15
C ASP A 79 -4.26 5.66 -33.20
N VAL A 80 -4.11 6.97 -32.99
CA VAL A 80 -3.18 7.56 -32.00
C VAL A 80 -3.82 7.79 -30.63
N ASP A 81 -5.14 7.62 -30.49
CA ASP A 81 -5.82 7.80 -29.21
C ASP A 81 -5.48 6.63 -28.29
N THR A 82 -5.29 6.93 -27.00
CA THR A 82 -4.93 5.92 -26.00
C THR A 82 -6.18 5.40 -25.30
N ILE A 83 -6.41 4.10 -25.43
CA ILE A 83 -7.48 3.36 -24.79
C ILE A 83 -6.95 2.84 -23.45
N TRP A 84 -7.39 3.43 -22.36
CA TRP A 84 -7.04 3.06 -20.99
C TRP A 84 -8.07 2.10 -20.40
N LEU A 85 -7.61 1.15 -19.57
CA LEU A 85 -8.50 0.48 -18.62
C LEU A 85 -8.55 1.29 -17.32
N VAL A 86 -9.75 1.75 -16.96
CA VAL A 86 -10.04 2.29 -15.64
C VAL A 86 -10.27 1.11 -14.68
N VAL A 87 -9.53 1.07 -13.57
CA VAL A 87 -9.73 0.10 -12.49
C VAL A 87 -10.16 0.85 -11.24
N ALA A 88 -11.34 0.51 -10.71
CA ALA A 88 -11.95 1.17 -9.56
C ALA A 88 -12.43 0.16 -8.52
N LEU A 89 -12.49 0.57 -7.25
CA LEU A 89 -13.35 -0.07 -6.26
C LEU A 89 -14.82 0.16 -6.62
N SER A 90 -15.69 -0.80 -6.37
CA SER A 90 -17.11 -0.70 -6.74
C SER A 90 -17.84 0.51 -6.12
N ASN A 91 -17.43 0.96 -4.93
CA ASN A 91 -17.97 2.15 -4.28
C ASN A 91 -17.44 3.47 -4.87
N ALA A 92 -16.27 3.45 -5.52
CA ALA A 92 -15.65 4.63 -6.12
C ALA A 92 -16.17 4.93 -7.55
N THR A 93 -16.92 4.02 -8.18
CA THR A 93 -17.43 4.23 -9.55
C THR A 93 -18.43 5.38 -9.66
N GLN A 94 -19.18 5.67 -8.60
CA GLN A 94 -20.15 6.78 -8.57
C GLN A 94 -19.46 8.17 -8.49
N SER A 95 -18.24 8.21 -7.96
CA SER A 95 -17.40 9.41 -7.84
C SER A 95 -16.25 9.43 -8.85
N PHE A 96 -16.31 8.61 -9.89
CA PHE A 96 -15.32 8.60 -10.96
C PHE A 96 -15.52 9.81 -11.87
N THR A 97 -14.45 10.58 -12.08
CA THR A 97 -14.38 11.66 -13.07
C THR A 97 -13.28 11.33 -14.06
N ALA A 98 -13.58 11.38 -15.36
CA ALA A 98 -12.57 11.19 -16.39
C ALA A 98 -11.48 12.29 -16.29
N PRO A 99 -10.17 11.93 -16.36
CA PRO A 99 -9.09 12.91 -16.44
C PRO A 99 -9.33 13.88 -17.59
N GLN A 100 -9.07 15.18 -17.37
CA GLN A 100 -9.25 16.20 -18.43
C GLN A 100 -8.00 16.31 -19.31
N THR A 101 -6.83 15.96 -18.79
CA THR A 101 -5.58 15.88 -19.54
C THR A 101 -4.87 14.54 -19.32
N ASN A 102 -3.90 14.22 -20.16
CA ASN A 102 -3.03 13.05 -19.95
C ASN A 102 -2.09 13.18 -18.73
N GLN A 103 -1.93 14.39 -18.18
CA GLN A 103 -1.14 14.62 -16.96
C GLN A 103 -1.92 14.29 -15.69
N ASP A 104 -3.27 14.37 -15.73
CA ASP A 104 -4.16 14.11 -14.59
C ASP A 104 -4.42 12.61 -14.34
N ILE A 105 -3.93 11.73 -15.24
CA ILE A 105 -4.17 10.28 -15.23
C ILE A 105 -3.71 9.69 -13.88
N PRO A 106 -4.62 9.17 -13.04
CA PRO A 106 -4.27 8.62 -11.75
C PRO A 106 -3.43 7.35 -11.90
N ALA A 107 -2.24 7.37 -11.29
CA ALA A 107 -1.36 6.22 -11.15
C ALA A 107 -1.75 5.35 -9.94
N PRO A 108 -1.33 4.06 -9.86
CA PRO A 108 -1.64 3.15 -8.75
C PRO A 108 -1.40 3.71 -7.34
N ALA A 109 -0.39 4.56 -7.14
CA ALA A 109 -0.09 5.20 -5.86
C ALA A 109 -1.26 6.05 -5.31
N SER A 110 -2.13 6.57 -6.18
CA SER A 110 -3.30 7.37 -5.78
C SER A 110 -4.53 6.53 -5.42
N PHE A 111 -4.46 5.21 -5.59
CA PHE A 111 -5.62 4.31 -5.47
C PHE A 111 -6.26 4.30 -4.08
N SER A 112 -5.46 4.39 -3.01
CA SER A 112 -5.97 4.45 -1.63
C SER A 112 -6.77 5.72 -1.31
N GLN A 113 -6.53 6.80 -2.05
CA GLN A 113 -7.20 8.09 -1.86
C GLN A 113 -8.39 8.28 -2.81
N ARG A 114 -8.22 7.89 -4.09
CA ARG A 114 -9.24 8.08 -5.14
C ARG A 114 -10.18 6.89 -5.31
N GLY A 115 -9.77 5.70 -4.90
CA GLY A 115 -10.48 4.45 -5.16
C GLY A 115 -10.43 3.98 -6.62
N TYR A 116 -9.70 4.68 -7.51
CA TYR A 116 -9.51 4.30 -8.91
C TYR A 116 -8.16 4.75 -9.48
N TYR A 117 -7.72 4.07 -10.53
CA TYR A 117 -6.54 4.40 -11.34
C TYR A 117 -6.71 3.93 -12.80
N LEU A 118 -5.85 4.44 -13.69
CA LEU A 118 -5.84 4.06 -15.10
C LEU A 118 -4.60 3.24 -15.43
N THR A 119 -4.78 2.18 -16.22
CA THR A 119 -3.75 1.20 -16.55
C THR A 119 -3.88 0.66 -17.97
N MET A 120 -2.86 -0.06 -18.44
CA MET A 120 -2.85 -0.78 -19.73
C MET A 120 -3.28 0.07 -20.93
N GLY A 121 -2.67 1.25 -21.07
CA GLY A 121 -2.87 2.12 -22.23
C GLY A 121 -2.48 1.41 -23.53
N ALA A 122 -3.41 1.32 -24.47
CA ALA A 122 -3.27 0.63 -25.74
C ALA A 122 -3.81 1.48 -26.89
N SER A 123 -3.26 1.36 -28.09
CA SER A 123 -3.86 1.94 -29.30
C SER A 123 -4.96 1.03 -29.87
N ARG A 124 -5.86 1.60 -30.68
CA ARG A 124 -6.94 0.87 -31.36
C ARG A 124 -6.46 -0.36 -32.14
N ALA A 125 -5.23 -0.31 -32.68
CA ALA A 125 -4.61 -1.43 -33.41
C ALA A 125 -4.55 -2.75 -32.61
N LEU A 126 -4.36 -2.69 -31.28
CA LEU A 126 -4.30 -3.87 -30.42
C LEU A 126 -5.67 -4.51 -30.16
N TYR A 127 -6.77 -3.81 -30.47
CA TYR A 127 -8.15 -4.27 -30.27
C TYR A 127 -8.91 -4.45 -31.59
N GLN A 128 -8.22 -4.62 -32.72
CA GLN A 128 -8.87 -4.89 -34.01
C GLN A 128 -9.55 -6.27 -34.02
N GLY A 129 -10.78 -6.31 -34.57
CA GLY A 129 -11.64 -7.50 -34.62
C GLY A 129 -11.27 -8.53 -35.69
N SER A 130 -9.99 -8.74 -36.00
CA SER A 130 -9.54 -9.61 -37.09
C SER A 130 -9.12 -11.02 -36.63
N GLN A 131 -9.77 -12.01 -37.26
CA GLN A 131 -9.54 -13.47 -37.30
C GLN A 131 -9.26 -14.27 -36.00
N ALA A 132 -9.67 -15.53 -36.04
CA ALA A 132 -9.38 -16.53 -35.02
C ALA A 132 -7.86 -16.73 -34.89
N SER A 133 -7.26 -16.15 -33.85
CA SER A 133 -5.92 -16.54 -33.43
C SER A 133 -6.01 -17.79 -32.55
N SER A 134 -5.06 -18.71 -32.70
CA SER A 134 -4.84 -19.79 -31.74
C SER A 134 -4.23 -19.30 -30.41
N GLN A 135 -3.87 -18.01 -30.32
CA GLN A 135 -3.36 -17.38 -29.11
C GLN A 135 -4.49 -16.83 -28.25
N LEU A 136 -4.36 -17.03 -26.94
CA LEU A 136 -5.23 -16.49 -25.90
C LEU A 136 -5.24 -14.94 -25.92
N ARG A 137 -6.39 -14.33 -26.22
CA ARG A 137 -6.58 -12.87 -26.34
C ARG A 137 -7.24 -12.28 -25.10
N VAL A 138 -6.46 -12.11 -24.03
CA VAL A 138 -6.93 -11.60 -22.74
C VAL A 138 -6.19 -10.36 -22.27
N LEU A 139 -6.76 -9.64 -21.30
CA LEU A 139 -6.11 -8.55 -20.57
C LEU A 139 -5.99 -8.92 -19.09
N ARG A 140 -4.76 -9.07 -18.59
CA ARG A 140 -4.51 -9.43 -17.19
C ARG A 140 -4.21 -8.18 -16.36
N VAL A 141 -5.19 -7.76 -15.56
CA VAL A 141 -5.08 -6.64 -14.62
C VAL A 141 -4.19 -7.05 -13.45
N GLY A 142 -3.26 -6.17 -13.07
CA GLY A 142 -2.35 -6.34 -11.93
C GLY A 142 -1.08 -7.16 -12.20
N ASN A 143 -0.73 -7.43 -13.47
CA ASN A 143 0.34 -8.37 -13.81
C ASN A 143 1.77 -7.79 -13.79
N ASP A 144 1.95 -6.48 -13.55
CA ASP A 144 3.26 -5.83 -13.59
C ASP A 144 3.79 -5.53 -12.18
N THR A 145 4.58 -6.48 -11.65
CA THR A 145 5.25 -6.37 -10.34
C THR A 145 6.44 -5.41 -10.33
N HIS A 146 6.88 -4.89 -11.48
CA HIS A 146 8.11 -4.10 -11.61
C HIS A 146 7.86 -2.62 -11.93
N CYS A 147 6.65 -2.24 -12.37
CA CYS A 147 6.32 -0.84 -12.62
C CYS A 147 6.19 -0.02 -11.33
N GLN A 148 6.64 1.24 -11.43
CA GLN A 148 6.58 2.22 -10.35
C GLN A 148 5.13 2.66 -10.10
N LEU A 149 4.66 2.59 -8.86
CA LEU A 149 3.28 2.94 -8.50
C LEU A 149 2.91 4.40 -8.82
N THR A 150 3.90 5.29 -8.91
CA THR A 150 3.72 6.71 -9.29
C THR A 150 3.59 6.93 -10.80
N LYS A 151 3.89 5.93 -11.64
CA LYS A 151 3.84 6.06 -13.10
C LYS A 151 2.40 5.83 -13.61
N PRO A 152 1.79 6.80 -14.32
CA PRO A 152 0.52 6.60 -15.01
C PRO A 152 0.58 5.39 -15.95
N GLY A 153 -0.50 4.60 -16.02
CA GLY A 153 -0.55 3.41 -16.87
C GLY A 153 0.07 2.14 -16.30
N CYS A 154 0.78 2.21 -15.15
CA CYS A 154 1.37 1.04 -14.47
C CYS A 154 0.29 -0.01 -14.14
N ASN A 155 0.56 -1.28 -14.45
CA ASN A 155 -0.36 -2.41 -14.23
C ASN A 155 -0.03 -3.16 -12.93
N HIS A 156 0.16 -2.39 -11.86
CA HIS A 156 0.58 -2.90 -10.55
C HIS A 156 -0.44 -3.89 -9.94
N PRO A 157 0.01 -4.97 -9.27
CA PRO A 157 -0.85 -5.88 -8.51
C PRO A 157 -1.89 -5.17 -7.65
N LEU A 158 -3.10 -5.71 -7.64
CA LEU A 158 -4.23 -5.16 -6.91
C LEU A 158 -4.03 -5.36 -5.39
N PRO A 159 -4.31 -4.34 -4.55
CA PRO A 159 -3.89 -4.34 -3.15
C PRO A 159 -4.78 -5.16 -2.20
N GLY A 160 -5.84 -5.80 -2.67
CA GLY A 160 -6.77 -6.55 -1.81
C GLY A 160 -7.89 -7.26 -2.57
N PRO A 161 -8.90 -7.81 -1.88
CA PRO A 161 -9.93 -8.66 -2.48
C PRO A 161 -11.02 -7.91 -3.27
N GLY A 162 -11.04 -6.58 -3.25
CA GLY A 162 -12.08 -5.76 -3.89
C GLY A 162 -13.38 -5.66 -3.05
N PRO A 163 -14.55 -5.47 -3.67
CA PRO A 163 -14.84 -5.70 -5.09
C PRO A 163 -14.34 -4.56 -5.99
N TYR A 164 -13.92 -4.94 -7.20
CA TYR A 164 -13.46 -4.04 -8.26
C TYR A 164 -14.46 -3.99 -9.41
N ARG A 165 -14.54 -2.85 -10.09
CA ARG A 165 -15.20 -2.68 -11.38
C ARG A 165 -14.25 -2.01 -12.35
N VAL A 166 -14.42 -2.27 -13.65
CA VAL A 166 -13.59 -1.69 -14.71
C VAL A 166 -14.44 -1.11 -15.84
N LYS A 167 -13.92 -0.11 -16.52
CA LYS A 167 -14.41 0.36 -17.83
C LYS A 167 -13.25 0.78 -18.70
N PHE A 168 -13.45 0.91 -20.01
CA PHE A 168 -12.45 1.54 -20.87
C PHE A 168 -12.75 3.04 -21.03
N LEU A 169 -11.69 3.84 -21.10
CA LEU A 169 -11.73 5.26 -21.39
C LEU A 169 -10.74 5.57 -22.51
N VAL A 170 -11.21 6.13 -23.60
CA VAL A 170 -10.40 6.62 -24.71
C VAL A 170 -10.00 8.07 -24.43
N MET A 171 -8.71 8.35 -24.43
CA MET A 171 -8.12 9.66 -24.19
C MET A 171 -7.30 10.09 -25.41
N ASN A 172 -7.41 11.36 -25.79
CA ASN A 172 -6.50 12.01 -26.73
C ASN A 172 -5.80 13.20 -26.05
N GLU A 173 -5.07 14.02 -26.81
CA GLU A 173 -4.34 15.19 -26.28
C GLU A 173 -5.25 16.26 -25.65
N LYS A 174 -6.53 16.30 -26.05
CA LYS A 174 -7.53 17.30 -25.61
C LYS A 174 -8.40 16.80 -24.45
N GLY A 175 -8.27 15.53 -24.05
CA GLY A 175 -9.03 14.94 -22.96
C GLY A 175 -9.79 13.66 -23.35
N PRO A 176 -10.91 13.35 -22.66
CA PRO A 176 -11.65 12.11 -22.88
C PRO A 176 -12.51 12.17 -24.14
N VAL A 177 -12.44 11.13 -24.96
CA VAL A 177 -13.10 11.02 -26.28
C VAL A 177 -14.30 10.10 -26.22
N ALA A 178 -14.13 8.92 -25.61
CA ALA A 178 -15.18 7.91 -25.50
C ALA A 178 -15.01 7.05 -24.25
N GLU A 179 -16.08 6.47 -23.73
CA GLU A 179 -16.05 5.55 -22.59
C GLU A 179 -17.06 4.41 -22.70
N THR A 180 -16.74 3.27 -22.08
CA THR A 180 -17.62 2.09 -22.05
C THR A 180 -18.44 2.00 -20.77
N ASP A 181 -19.40 1.08 -20.72
CA ASP A 181 -20.06 0.69 -19.48
C ASP A 181 -19.08 0.12 -18.44
N TRP A 182 -19.47 0.21 -17.17
CA TRP A 182 -18.78 -0.45 -16.06
C TRP A 182 -19.10 -1.96 -16.00
N SER A 183 -18.07 -2.78 -15.84
CA SER A 183 -18.17 -4.22 -15.58
C SER A 183 -19.04 -4.56 -14.37
N ASN A 184 -19.39 -5.84 -14.22
CA ASN A 184 -19.88 -6.35 -12.95
C ASN A 184 -18.79 -6.33 -11.86
N ASP A 185 -19.21 -6.45 -10.60
CA ASP A 185 -18.33 -6.59 -9.44
C ASP A 185 -17.41 -7.81 -9.57
N THR A 186 -16.11 -7.58 -9.46
CA THR A 186 -15.07 -8.61 -9.47
C THR A 186 -14.43 -8.68 -8.08
N ARG A 187 -14.60 -9.82 -7.40
CA ARG A 187 -13.86 -10.13 -6.16
C ARG A 187 -12.68 -11.03 -6.47
N LEU A 188 -11.53 -10.69 -5.91
CA LEU A 188 -10.33 -11.51 -6.03
C LEU A 188 -10.36 -12.64 -5.01
N GLN A 189 -9.51 -13.65 -5.20
CA GLN A 189 -9.36 -14.72 -4.23
C GLN A 189 -8.78 -14.14 -2.93
N GLN A 190 -9.32 -14.56 -1.78
CA GLN A 190 -8.73 -14.21 -0.50
C GLN A 190 -7.76 -15.32 -0.07
N ALA A 191 -6.63 -14.95 0.52
CA ALA A 191 -5.84 -15.92 1.27
C ALA A 191 -6.69 -16.40 2.45
N GLN A 192 -7.03 -17.69 2.48
CA GLN A 192 -7.50 -18.30 3.72
C GLN A 192 -6.29 -18.25 4.67
N GLU A 193 -6.37 -17.49 5.76
CA GLU A 193 -5.37 -17.63 6.81
C GLU A 193 -5.47 -19.07 7.32
N LEU A 194 -4.43 -19.86 7.04
CA LEU A 194 -4.28 -21.17 7.66
C LEU A 194 -4.20 -20.90 9.16
N PRO A 195 -5.15 -21.40 9.98
CA PRO A 195 -5.05 -21.23 11.41
C PRO A 195 -3.72 -21.81 11.82
N ALA A 196 -2.89 -21.00 12.50
CA ALA A 196 -1.55 -21.41 12.90
C ALA A 196 -1.65 -22.73 13.66
N VAL A 197 -1.30 -23.82 12.99
CA VAL A 197 -1.36 -25.16 13.57
C VAL A 197 -0.30 -25.17 14.64
N ARG A 198 -0.72 -24.87 15.87
CA ARG A 198 0.06 -25.11 17.07
C ARG A 198 0.31 -26.60 17.06
N GLY A 199 1.50 -26.98 16.60
CA GLY A 199 1.80 -28.35 16.19
C GLY A 199 1.39 -29.31 17.29
N PRO A 200 0.85 -30.50 16.96
CA PRO A 200 0.48 -31.47 17.97
C PRO A 200 1.67 -31.68 18.90
N GLN A 201 1.53 -31.27 20.16
CA GLN A 201 2.46 -31.62 21.23
C GLN A 201 2.29 -33.12 21.42
N SER A 202 2.96 -33.90 20.56
CA SER A 202 2.83 -35.34 20.57
C SER A 202 3.25 -35.84 21.96
N PRO A 203 2.57 -36.85 22.54
CA PRO A 203 2.98 -37.38 23.83
C PRO A 203 4.48 -37.77 23.86
N GLY A 204 5.00 -38.26 22.73
CA GLY A 204 6.42 -38.55 22.54
C GLY A 204 7.33 -37.32 22.67
N THR A 205 6.93 -36.16 22.16
CA THR A 205 7.71 -34.91 22.28
C THR A 205 7.87 -34.50 23.75
N VAL A 206 6.79 -34.56 24.53
CA VAL A 206 6.82 -34.24 25.97
C VAL A 206 7.70 -35.24 26.73
N VAL A 207 7.57 -36.54 26.43
CA VAL A 207 8.39 -37.60 27.05
C VAL A 207 9.87 -37.45 26.70
N ILE A 208 10.22 -37.14 25.45
CA ILE A 208 11.62 -36.92 25.03
C ILE A 208 12.22 -35.71 25.75
N ILE A 209 11.49 -34.58 25.83
CA ILE A 209 11.96 -33.39 26.57
C ILE A 209 12.19 -33.74 28.04
N ALA A 210 11.23 -34.43 28.68
CA ALA A 210 11.36 -34.83 30.08
C ALA A 210 12.58 -35.74 30.34
N ILE A 211 12.81 -36.76 29.49
CA ILE A 211 13.97 -37.65 29.59
C ILE A 211 15.27 -36.87 29.41
N LEU A 212 15.35 -36.00 28.41
CA LEU A 212 16.55 -35.18 28.16
C LEU A 212 16.82 -34.20 29.32
N SER A 213 15.79 -33.60 29.91
CA SER A 213 15.93 -32.75 31.10
C SER A 213 16.44 -33.52 32.32
N VAL A 214 15.95 -34.73 32.57
CA VAL A 214 16.42 -35.58 33.68
C VAL A 214 17.87 -36.03 33.45
N LEU A 215 18.22 -36.48 32.24
CA LEU A 215 19.59 -36.87 31.90
C LEU A 215 20.57 -35.70 32.03
N LEU A 216 20.17 -34.49 31.60
CA LEU A 216 20.97 -33.28 31.75
C LEU A 216 21.17 -32.91 33.23
N ALA A 217 20.14 -33.00 34.06
CA ALA A 217 20.23 -32.75 35.49
C ALA A 217 21.20 -33.73 36.17
N LEU A 218 21.10 -35.03 35.88
CA LEU A 218 22.01 -36.06 36.38
C LEU A 218 23.46 -35.81 35.95
N LEU A 219 23.69 -35.45 34.69
CA LEU A 219 25.01 -35.12 34.15
C LEU A 219 25.62 -33.91 34.88
N LEU A 220 24.85 -32.85 35.10
CA LEU A 220 25.28 -31.65 35.82
C LEU A 220 25.57 -31.96 37.30
N THR A 221 24.75 -32.78 37.97
CA THR A 221 24.99 -33.21 39.34
C THR A 221 26.27 -34.04 39.47
N ALA A 222 26.51 -34.98 38.54
CA ALA A 222 27.75 -35.77 38.51
C ALA A 222 28.98 -34.88 38.26
N LEU A 223 28.90 -33.94 37.32
CA LEU A 223 29.96 -32.96 37.04
C LEU A 223 30.28 -32.10 38.28
N LEU A 224 29.25 -31.59 38.96
CA LEU A 224 29.41 -30.83 40.21
C LEU A 224 30.05 -31.68 41.30
N ALA A 225 29.63 -32.94 41.48
CA ALA A 225 30.22 -33.84 42.46
C ALA A 225 31.71 -34.12 42.18
N VAL A 226 32.08 -34.33 40.91
CA VAL A 226 33.49 -34.51 40.48
C VAL A 226 34.30 -33.23 40.71
N LEU A 227 33.77 -32.06 40.36
CA LEU A 227 34.43 -30.77 40.62
C LEU A 227 34.66 -30.54 42.11
N ILE A 228 33.63 -30.74 42.94
CA ILE A 228 33.70 -30.62 44.40
C ILE A 228 34.74 -31.60 44.98
N TYR A 229 34.68 -32.88 44.59
CA TYR A 229 35.64 -33.89 45.01
C TYR A 229 37.08 -33.52 44.62
N THR A 230 37.28 -33.06 43.38
CA THR A 230 38.59 -32.65 42.87
C THR A 230 39.12 -31.44 43.63
N CYS A 231 38.30 -30.40 43.84
CA CYS A 231 38.65 -29.23 44.65
C CYS A 231 39.03 -29.62 46.09
N PHE A 232 38.22 -30.45 46.77
CA PHE A 232 38.56 -30.92 48.11
C PHE A 232 39.86 -31.73 48.15
N ASN A 233 40.12 -32.58 47.16
CA ASN A 233 41.33 -33.38 47.12
C ASN A 233 42.58 -32.52 46.81
N SER A 234 42.48 -31.56 45.88
CA SER A 234 43.53 -30.59 45.56
C SER A 234 43.83 -29.66 46.75
N CYS A 235 42.81 -29.13 47.43
CA CYS A 235 43.00 -28.31 48.64
C CYS A 235 43.54 -29.12 49.83
N ARG A 236 43.27 -30.44 49.90
CA ARG A 236 43.86 -31.33 50.91
C ARG A 236 45.33 -31.63 50.63
N SER A 237 45.73 -31.71 49.36
CA SER A 237 47.15 -31.90 48.97
C SER A 237 48.03 -30.68 49.28
N THR A 238 47.46 -29.49 49.49
CA THR A 238 48.16 -28.34 50.10
C THR A 238 48.08 -28.38 51.63
N SER A 239 48.62 -29.43 52.23
CA SER A 239 48.94 -29.44 53.67
C SER A 239 50.32 -28.82 53.87
N LEU A 240 50.42 -27.82 54.76
CA LEU A 240 51.66 -27.06 54.98
C LEU A 240 52.81 -27.97 55.41
N SER A 241 53.92 -27.91 54.67
CA SER A 241 55.23 -28.27 55.20
C SER A 241 55.57 -27.30 56.33
N GLY A 242 55.59 -27.79 57.58
CA GLY A 242 56.13 -27.02 58.69
C GLY A 242 57.64 -26.78 58.49
N PRO A 243 58.16 -25.57 58.73
CA PRO A 243 59.59 -25.33 58.67
C PRO A 243 60.26 -25.88 59.93
N GLU A 244 60.68 -27.14 59.90
CA GLU A 244 61.66 -27.64 60.85
C GLU A 244 63.04 -27.05 60.50
N LYS A 245 63.33 -25.87 61.05
CA LYS A 245 64.70 -25.40 61.24
C LYS A 245 64.81 -24.52 62.47
N THR A 246 65.58 -25.03 63.42
CA THR A 246 65.84 -24.44 64.72
C THR A 246 66.68 -23.16 64.57
N GLU A 247 66.06 -21.99 64.67
CA GLU A 247 66.78 -20.72 64.85
C GLU A 247 66.45 -20.07 66.19
N SER A 248 67.49 -19.53 66.81
CA SER A 248 67.52 -19.13 68.22
C SER A 248 66.65 -17.91 68.50
N VAL A 249 65.61 -18.07 69.31
CA VAL A 249 64.85 -16.95 69.88
C VAL A 249 65.73 -16.24 70.91
N ARG A 250 66.54 -15.28 70.44
CA ARG A 250 67.26 -14.36 71.32
C ARG A 250 66.24 -13.47 72.04
N ARG A 251 66.09 -13.67 73.36
CA ARG A 251 65.34 -12.76 74.23
C ARG A 251 65.89 -11.34 74.12
N TYR A 252 65.04 -10.39 73.78
CA TYR A 252 65.29 -8.96 73.94
C TYR A 252 64.36 -8.40 75.00
N THR A 253 64.93 -7.96 76.11
CA THR A 253 64.22 -7.30 77.21
C THR A 253 63.95 -5.85 76.84
N THR A 254 62.70 -5.41 76.87
CA THR A 254 62.35 -4.00 76.67
C THR A 254 62.74 -3.18 77.90
N HIS A 255 63.86 -2.46 77.82
CA HIS A 255 64.18 -1.40 78.76
C HIS A 255 63.56 -0.08 78.28
N LEU A 256 62.63 0.47 79.06
CA LEU A 256 62.14 1.84 78.89
C LEU A 256 63.20 2.83 79.35
N THR A 257 63.71 3.68 78.45
CA THR A 257 64.32 4.97 78.82
C THR A 257 64.22 5.99 77.68
N PHE A 258 63.37 7.00 77.93
CA PHE A 258 63.46 8.43 77.60
C PHE A 258 64.40 9.00 76.50
N SER A 259 63.87 10.10 75.92
CA SER A 259 64.56 11.29 75.37
C SER A 259 64.77 11.44 73.85
N THR A 260 63.84 12.21 73.27
CA THR A 260 63.99 13.33 72.30
C THR A 260 65.37 14.02 72.16
N PRO A 261 65.59 14.87 71.11
CA PRO A 261 65.04 14.90 69.73
C PRO A 261 66.13 15.31 68.68
N ALA A 262 65.68 15.94 67.57
CA ALA A 262 66.41 16.69 66.52
C ALA A 262 67.12 15.82 65.45
N GLU A 263 66.85 15.92 64.15
CA GLU A 263 66.56 17.04 63.22
C GLU A 263 67.81 17.56 62.49
N GLY A 264 67.69 17.75 61.16
CA GLY A 264 68.73 18.18 60.23
C GLY A 264 68.86 17.20 59.05
N SER A 265 68.43 17.52 57.83
CA SER A 265 68.93 18.56 56.90
C SER A 265 70.31 18.20 56.33
N SER A 266 70.55 18.19 55.01
CA SER A 266 69.68 18.38 53.83
C SER A 266 70.25 17.57 52.65
#